data_AF-A0AAP7ICH8-F1
#
_entry.id   AF-A0AAP7ICH8-F1
#
_cell.length_a   1.000
_cell.length_b   1.000
_cell.length_c   1.000
_cell.angle_alpha   90.00
_cell.angle_beta   90.00
_cell.angle_gamma   90.00
#
_symmetry.space_group_name_H-M   'P 1'
#
loop_
_entity.id
_entity.type
_entity.pdbx_description
1 polymer ?
#
loop_
_entity_poly.entity_id
_entity_poly.type
_entity_poly.pdbx_seq_one_letter_code
_entity_poly.pdbx_strand_id
1 'polypeptide(L)' 'MKKKFTIEVEMEERWIDCFMSMLNKMEHLGNLGASRDVSIYSDGDGDFRPKFKADVDWEKVESDIEDNHYDAG' A
#
# COMPACT_ATOMS: atom_id res chain seq x y z
N MET A 1 -0.23 7.25 -19.33
CA MET A 1 0.57 8.46 -19.00
C MET A 1 1.05 8.33 -17.57
N LYS A 2 2.29 8.71 -17.22
CA LYS A 2 2.79 8.61 -15.84
C LYS A 2 2.40 9.87 -15.06
N LYS A 3 1.93 9.72 -13.81
CA LYS A 3 1.61 10.82 -12.89
C LYS A 3 2.48 10.66 -11.63
N LYS A 4 3.06 11.75 -11.15
CA LYS A 4 3.77 11.80 -9.87
C LYS A 4 2.84 12.44 -8.84
N PHE A 5 2.81 11.89 -7.64
CA PHE A 5 2.05 12.37 -6.49
C PHE A 5 2.80 11.98 -5.21
N THR A 6 2.40 12.55 -4.09
CA THR A 6 2.98 12.36 -2.76
C THR A 6 1.96 11.69 -1.85
N ILE A 7 2.41 10.72 -1.05
CA ILE A 7 1.66 10.17 0.07
C ILE A 7 2.42 10.56 1.34
N GLU A 8 1.76 11.27 2.24
CA GLU A 8 2.21 11.46 3.62
C GLU A 8 1.61 10.36 4.48
N VAL A 9 2.43 9.73 5.32
CA VAL A 9 2.02 8.66 6.22
C VAL A 9 2.48 8.93 7.65
N GLU A 10 1.58 8.71 8.60
CA GLU A 10 1.86 8.72 10.04
C GLU A 10 1.51 7.32 10.61
N MET A 11 2.48 6.66 11.25
CA MET A 11 2.33 5.34 11.87
C MET A 11 3.35 5.14 12.99
N GLU A 12 3.14 4.14 13.86
CA GLU A 12 4.11 3.79 14.90
C GLU A 12 5.44 3.30 14.30
N GLU A 13 6.56 3.68 14.93
CA GLU A 13 7.92 3.44 14.41
C GLU A 13 8.20 1.97 14.09
N ARG A 14 7.67 1.04 14.90
CA ARG A 14 7.84 -0.41 14.74
C ARG A 14 7.32 -0.95 13.39
N TRP A 15 6.40 -0.25 12.74
CA TRP A 15 5.83 -0.66 11.45
C TRP A 15 6.57 -0.12 10.23
N ILE A 16 7.43 0.89 10.42
CA ILE A 16 8.06 1.61 9.32
C ILE A 16 8.89 0.67 8.45
N ASP A 17 9.71 -0.19 9.06
CA ASP A 17 10.58 -1.11 8.31
C ASP A 17 9.78 -2.11 7.47
N CYS A 18 8.70 -2.67 8.02
CA CYS A 18 7.81 -3.59 7.30
C CYS A 18 7.09 -2.88 6.15
N PHE A 19 6.55 -1.68 6.40
CA PHE A 19 5.84 -0.89 5.40
C PHE A 19 6.77 -0.49 4.24
N MET A 20 7.97 0.02 4.55
CA MET A 20 8.96 0.39 3.54
C MET A 20 9.46 -0.83 2.76
N SER A 21 9.61 -1.99 3.40
CA SER A 21 9.97 -3.24 2.72
C SER A 21 8.89 -3.70 1.74
N MET A 22 7.61 -3.52 2.09
CA MET A 22 6.47 -3.78 1.21
C MET A 22 6.56 -2.92 -0.06
N LEU A 23 6.75 -1.61 0.08
CA LEU A 23 6.88 -0.67 -1.05
C LEU A 23 8.09 -1.00 -1.94
N ASN A 24 9.24 -1.31 -1.34
CA ASN A 24 10.44 -1.73 -2.07
C ASN A 24 10.19 -3.01 -2.88
N LYS A 25 9.41 -3.95 -2.34
CA LYS A 25 9.04 -5.16 -3.07
C LYS A 25 8.13 -4.85 -4.26
N MET A 26 7.16 -3.96 -4.11
CA MET A 26 6.30 -3.50 -5.21
C MET A 26 7.14 -2.86 -6.34
N GLU A 27 8.07 -1.98 -6.01
CA GLU A 27 8.99 -1.37 -6.98
C GLU A 27 9.85 -2.42 -7.69
N HIS A 28 10.45 -3.34 -6.93
CA HIS A 28 11.27 -4.43 -7.48
C HIS A 28 10.48 -5.31 -8.47
N LEU A 29 9.24 -5.67 -8.14
CA LEU A 29 8.38 -6.47 -9.02
C LEU A 29 8.00 -5.72 -10.30
N GLY A 30 7.69 -4.43 -10.19
CA GLY A 30 7.44 -3.56 -11.35
C GLY A 30 8.65 -3.47 -12.30
N ASN A 31 9.87 -3.38 -11.74
CA ASN A 31 11.11 -3.39 -12.51
C ASN A 31 11.40 -4.74 -13.18
N LEU A 32 11.00 -5.85 -12.53
CA LEU A 32 11.18 -7.21 -13.06
C LEU A 32 10.12 -7.59 -14.10
N GLY A 33 8.94 -6.96 -14.06
CA GLY A 33 7.78 -7.34 -14.87
C GLY A 33 7.09 -8.62 -14.37
N ALA A 34 7.03 -8.82 -13.04
CA ALA A 34 6.44 -10.01 -12.43
C ALA A 34 5.29 -9.65 -11.48
N SER A 35 4.17 -10.36 -11.58
CA SER A 35 3.01 -10.22 -10.68
C SER A 35 3.11 -11.19 -9.50
N ARG A 36 3.00 -10.66 -8.28
CA ARG A 36 2.94 -11.41 -7.02
C ARG A 36 2.17 -10.58 -6.00
N ASP A 37 1.52 -11.25 -5.05
CA ASP A 37 0.94 -10.55 -3.91
C ASP A 37 2.04 -9.94 -3.04
N VAL A 38 1.81 -8.71 -2.60
CA VAL A 38 2.65 -8.01 -1.64
C VAL A 38 1.72 -7.45 -0.58
N SER A 39 1.87 -7.93 0.65
CA SER A 39 0.96 -7.63 1.75
C SER A 39 1.72 -7.26 3.02
N ILE A 40 1.14 -6.36 3.80
CA ILE A 40 1.48 -6.13 5.20
C ILE A 40 0.30 -6.58 6.06
N TYR A 41 0.58 -7.18 7.22
CA TYR A 41 -0.48 -7.56 8.15
C TYR A 41 -1.03 -6.29 8.81
N SER A 42 -2.33 -6.02 8.61
CA SER A 42 -3.01 -4.88 9.21
C SER A 42 -3.81 -5.35 10.42
N ASP A 43 -3.25 -5.23 11.62
CA ASP A 43 -3.98 -5.60 12.83
C ASP A 43 -5.06 -4.56 13.19
N GLY A 44 -6.25 -5.07 13.51
CA GLY A 44 -7.41 -4.24 13.88
C GLY A 44 -7.50 -3.98 15.39
N ASP A 45 -6.56 -4.49 16.18
CA ASP A 45 -6.54 -4.35 17.65
C ASP A 45 -6.10 -2.95 18.10
N GLY A 46 -5.59 -2.14 17.16
CA GLY A 46 -5.33 -0.73 17.33
C GLY A 46 -3.86 -0.36 17.42
N ASP A 47 -2.96 -1.32 17.23
CA ASP A 47 -1.52 -1.07 17.21
C ASP A 47 -1.02 -0.65 15.79
N PHE A 48 -1.62 -1.18 14.72
CA PHE A 48 -1.47 -0.66 13.36
C PHE A 48 -2.59 0.32 13.01
N ARG A 49 -2.34 1.61 13.22
CA ARG A 49 -3.29 2.70 12.90
C ARG A 49 -2.70 3.75 11.96
N PRO A 50 -2.23 3.38 10.76
CA PRO A 50 -1.64 4.34 9.85
C PRO A 50 -2.66 5.40 9.40
N LYS A 51 -2.21 6.65 9.25
CA LYS A 51 -2.97 7.75 8.65
C LYS A 51 -2.29 8.18 7.37
N PHE A 52 -3.03 8.20 6.27
CA PHE A 52 -2.53 8.58 4.96
C PHE A 52 -3.18 9.89 4.49
N LYS A 53 -2.37 10.77 3.91
CA LYS A 53 -2.82 11.93 3.12
C LYS A 53 -2.14 11.87 1.75
N ALA A 54 -2.81 12.31 0.70
CA ALA A 54 -2.19 12.38 -0.61
C ALA A 54 -2.56 13.68 -1.33
N ASP A 55 -1.66 14.15 -2.20
CA ASP A 55 -1.83 15.35 -3.03
C ASP A 55 -2.50 15.04 -4.39
N VAL A 56 -3.23 13.93 -4.45
CA VAL A 56 -3.97 13.46 -5.63
C VAL A 56 -5.39 13.09 -5.24
N ASP A 57 -6.35 13.38 -6.11
CA ASP A 57 -7.72 12.88 -5.98
C ASP A 57 -7.82 11.45 -6.51
N TRP A 58 -8.58 10.60 -5.80
CA TRP A 58 -8.91 9.24 -6.23
C TRP A 58 -10.37 8.93 -5.94
N GLU A 59 -10.93 8.01 -6.73
CA GLU A 59 -12.22 7.40 -6.45
C GLU A 59 -12.02 6.13 -5.62
N LYS A 60 -12.94 5.85 -4.71
CA LYS A 60 -12.91 4.62 -3.94
C LYS A 60 -13.12 3.44 -4.89
N VAL A 61 -12.17 2.50 -4.90
CA VAL A 61 -12.31 1.19 -5.55
C VAL A 61 -12.75 0.20 -4.47
N GLU A 62 -13.77 -0.61 -4.74
CA GLU A 62 -14.14 -1.72 -3.84
C GLU A 62 -13.20 -2.90 -4.08
N SER A 63 -12.77 -3.56 -3.02
CA SER A 63 -11.96 -4.77 -3.12
C SER A 63 -12.82 -5.99 -3.44
N ASP A 64 -12.17 -7.06 -3.90
CA ASP A 64 -12.80 -8.39 -3.84
C ASP A 64 -13.12 -8.75 -2.37
N ILE A 65 -14.33 -9.27 -2.17
CA ILE A 65 -14.97 -9.39 -0.84
C ILE A 65 -14.19 -10.32 0.10
N GLU A 66 -13.41 -11.27 -0.43
CA GLU A 66 -12.74 -12.28 0.38
C GLU A 66 -11.33 -11.85 0.85
N ASP A 67 -10.55 -11.16 0.02
CA ASP A 67 -9.10 -11.02 0.26
C ASP A 67 -8.60 -9.58 0.42
N ASN A 68 -9.49 -8.57 0.41
CA ASN A 68 -9.10 -7.14 0.36
C ASN A 68 -8.13 -6.85 -0.81
N HIS A 69 -8.29 -7.57 -1.93
CA HIS A 69 -7.49 -7.43 -3.12
C HIS A 69 -8.02 -6.29 -3.98
N TYR A 70 -7.12 -5.44 -4.50
CA TYR A 70 -7.43 -4.33 -5.38
C TYR A 70 -6.67 -4.51 -6.69
N ASP A 71 -7.39 -4.83 -7.76
CA ASP A 71 -6.83 -5.01 -9.10
C ASP A 71 -7.14 -3.76 -9.96
N ALA A 72 -6.13 -3.31 -10.70
CA ALA A 72 -6.24 -2.19 -11.65
C ALA A 72 -6.37 -2.66 -13.11
N GLY A 73 -6.42 -3.98 -13.37
CA GLY A 73 -6.66 -4.60 -14.67
C GLY A 73 -5.70 -5.74 -15.02
#